data_AF-Q6YBD3-F1
#
_entry.id   AF-Q6YBD3-F1
#
_cell.length_a   1.000
_cell.length_b   1.000
_cell.length_c   1.000
_cell.angle_alpha   90.00
_cell.angle_beta   90.00
_cell.angle_gamma   90.00
#
_symmetry.space_group_name_H-M   'P 1'
#
loop_
_entity.id
_entity.type
_entity.pdbx_description
1 polymer ?
#
loop_
_entity_poly.entity_id
_entity_poly.type
_entity_poly.pdbx_seq_one_letter_code
_entity_poly.pdbx_strand_id
1 'polypeptide(L)'
;FKDIPAYELGATVIRQILEHSQIDPNEINEVILGNVLQAGQGQNPARIAAIHGGVPEAVPSFTVNKVCGSGLKAIQLAYQSIVAGDNEIVIAGGMESMSQSPMLLKNSRFGFKMGNQTLEDSMIADGLTDKFNDYHMG
;
A
#
# COMPACT_ATOMS: atom_id res chain seq x y z
N PHE A 1 -0.20 -7.71 -14.51
CA PHE A 1 -1.39 -8.07 -13.71
C PHE A 1 -2.38 -6.93 -13.75
N LYS A 2 -3.20 -6.81 -14.79
CA LYS A 2 -4.11 -5.64 -14.93
C LYS A 2 -5.36 -5.76 -14.06
N ASP A 3 -5.87 -6.98 -13.88
CA ASP A 3 -7.15 -7.24 -13.21
C ASP A 3 -6.99 -7.61 -11.72
N ILE A 4 -5.78 -7.48 -11.17
CA ILE A 4 -5.48 -7.87 -9.79
C ILE A 4 -5.20 -6.60 -8.95
N PRO A 5 -5.99 -6.34 -7.90
CA PRO A 5 -5.71 -5.25 -6.96
C PRO A 5 -4.38 -5.43 -6.24
N ALA A 6 -3.74 -4.33 -5.84
CA ALA A 6 -2.43 -4.39 -5.16
C ALA A 6 -2.47 -5.22 -3.87
N TYR A 7 -3.54 -5.09 -3.08
CA TYR A 7 -3.71 -5.85 -1.84
C TYR A 7 -3.85 -7.37 -2.08
N GLU A 8 -4.35 -7.83 -3.23
CA GLU A 8 -4.38 -9.27 -3.58
C GLU A 8 -2.99 -9.80 -3.95
N LEU A 9 -2.17 -8.98 -4.61
CA LEU A 9 -0.77 -9.30 -4.86
C LEU A 9 -0.01 -9.42 -3.53
N GLY A 10 -0.24 -8.48 -2.61
CA GLY A 10 0.29 -8.53 -1.25
C GLY A 10 -0.19 -9.76 -0.47
N ALA A 11 -1.49 -10.04 -0.47
CA ALA A 11 -2.07 -11.20 0.19
C ALA A 11 -1.51 -12.53 -0.32
N THR A 12 -1.28 -12.64 -1.63
CA THR A 12 -0.68 -13.84 -2.23
C THR A 12 0.72 -14.08 -1.68
N VAL A 13 1.55 -13.03 -1.60
CA VAL A 13 2.90 -13.13 -1.04
C VAL A 13 2.86 -13.45 0.45
N ILE A 14 1.99 -12.81 1.23
CA ILE A 14 1.82 -13.10 2.66
C ILE A 14 1.46 -14.56 2.90
N ARG A 15 0.50 -15.10 2.13
CA ARG A 15 0.09 -16.50 2.23
C ARG A 15 1.27 -17.44 1.99
N GLN A 16 2.07 -17.18 0.95
CA GLN A 16 3.27 -17.97 0.66
C GLN A 16 4.34 -17.84 1.75
N ILE A 17 4.50 -16.66 2.37
CA ILE A 17 5.40 -16.49 3.52
C ILE A 17 4.95 -17.37 4.68
N LEU A 18 3.67 -17.37 5.03
CA LEU A 18 3.12 -18.20 6.11
C LEU A 18 3.31 -19.70 5.82
N GLU A 19 3.00 -20.14 4.60
CA GLU A 19 3.16 -21.53 4.17
C GLU A 19 4.62 -22.01 4.21
N HIS A 20 5.57 -21.17 3.78
CA HIS A 20 6.99 -21.55 3.69
C HIS A 20 7.77 -21.36 5.00
N SER A 21 7.42 -20.36 5.80
CA SER A 21 8.13 -20.08 7.07
C SER A 21 7.72 -21.01 8.20
N GLN A 22 6.55 -21.64 8.11
CA GLN A 22 5.97 -22.47 9.17
C GLN A 22 5.80 -21.74 10.51
N ILE A 23 5.79 -20.40 10.49
CA ILE A 23 5.47 -19.56 11.65
C ILE A 23 3.96 -19.67 11.91
N ASP A 24 3.57 -19.82 13.18
CA ASP A 24 2.16 -19.73 13.55
C ASP A 24 1.68 -18.29 13.29
N PRO A 25 0.64 -18.08 12.46
CA PRO A 25 0.14 -16.73 12.19
C PRO A 25 -0.23 -15.93 13.44
N ASN A 26 -0.51 -16.58 14.58
CA ASN A 26 -0.77 -15.92 15.87
C ASN A 26 0.48 -15.32 16.53
N GLU A 27 1.69 -15.71 16.11
CA GLU A 27 2.95 -15.15 16.59
C GLU A 27 3.34 -13.84 15.88
N ILE A 28 2.66 -13.50 14.78
CA ILE A 28 2.90 -12.24 14.07
C ILE A 28 2.40 -11.08 14.94
N ASN A 29 3.26 -10.11 15.20
CA ASN A 29 2.91 -8.93 15.98
C ASN A 29 2.39 -7.78 15.12
N GLU A 30 2.89 -7.63 13.88
CA GLU A 30 2.45 -6.52 13.00
C GLU A 30 2.68 -6.82 11.50
N VAL A 31 1.91 -6.17 10.64
CA VAL A 31 2.12 -6.15 9.18
C VAL A 31 2.30 -4.73 8.65
N ILE A 32 3.42 -4.44 8.00
CA ILE A 32 3.75 -3.13 7.45
C ILE A 32 3.99 -3.25 5.95
N LEU A 33 3.12 -2.66 5.12
CA LEU A 33 3.30 -2.72 3.66
C LEU A 33 3.37 -1.34 3.03
N GLY A 34 4.36 -1.16 2.17
CA GLY A 34 4.46 -0.01 1.29
C GLY A 34 3.42 -0.06 0.17
N ASN A 35 2.65 1.00 -0.03
CA ASN A 35 1.79 1.19 -1.21
C ASN A 35 1.74 2.69 -1.52
N VAL A 36 2.04 3.10 -2.77
CA VAL A 36 2.03 4.51 -3.16
C VAL A 36 0.65 4.90 -3.69
N LEU A 37 0.13 4.16 -4.68
CA LEU A 37 -1.10 4.49 -5.39
C LEU A 37 -2.34 3.95 -4.66
N GLN A 38 -2.66 4.55 -3.52
CA GLN A 38 -3.72 4.07 -2.62
C GLN A 38 -5.14 4.50 -3.04
N ALA A 39 -5.28 5.39 -4.03
CA ALA A 39 -6.56 5.91 -4.46
C ALA A 39 -7.53 4.78 -4.86
N GLY A 40 -8.69 4.73 -4.23
CA GLY A 40 -9.74 3.75 -4.56
C GLY A 40 -9.51 2.32 -4.05
N GLN A 41 -8.42 2.04 -3.33
CA GLN A 41 -8.12 0.68 -2.84
C GLN A 41 -8.89 0.29 -1.56
N GLY A 42 -9.65 1.21 -0.95
CA GLY A 42 -10.36 0.98 0.31
C GLY A 42 -9.54 1.41 1.54
N GLN A 43 -10.04 1.04 2.73
CA GLN A 43 -9.42 1.41 4.00
C GLN A 43 -8.17 0.56 4.25
N ASN A 44 -7.01 1.21 4.42
CA ASN A 44 -5.75 0.59 4.81
C ASN A 44 -5.41 -0.67 3.97
N PRO A 45 -4.88 -0.52 2.74
CA PRO A 45 -4.57 -1.66 1.88
C PRO A 45 -3.71 -2.75 2.52
N ALA A 46 -2.76 -2.38 3.40
CA ALA A 46 -1.93 -3.35 4.12
C ALA A 46 -2.78 -4.28 5.01
N ARG A 47 -3.83 -3.74 5.64
CA ARG A 47 -4.79 -4.53 6.41
C ARG A 47 -5.58 -5.49 5.54
N ILE A 48 -6.06 -5.04 4.39
CA ILE A 48 -6.78 -5.89 3.43
C ILE A 48 -5.87 -7.05 2.99
N ALA A 49 -4.62 -6.74 2.63
CA ALA A 49 -3.64 -7.75 2.24
C ALA A 49 -3.32 -8.74 3.38
N ALA A 50 -3.16 -8.26 4.61
CA ALA A 50 -2.90 -9.09 5.78
C ALA A 50 -4.04 -10.09 6.03
N ILE A 51 -5.29 -9.61 6.07
CA ILE A 51 -6.47 -10.46 6.28
C ILE A 51 -6.63 -11.48 5.15
N HIS A 52 -6.55 -11.04 3.89
CA HIS A 52 -6.68 -11.94 2.75
C HIS A 52 -5.52 -12.95 2.66
N GLY A 53 -4.34 -12.58 3.19
CA GLY A 53 -3.15 -13.42 3.28
C GLY A 53 -3.20 -14.48 4.39
N GLY A 54 -4.17 -14.42 5.30
CA GLY A 54 -4.33 -15.36 6.41
C GLY A 54 -3.76 -14.91 7.74
N VAL A 55 -3.39 -13.63 7.88
CA VAL A 55 -2.96 -13.06 9.17
C VAL A 55 -4.20 -12.83 10.06
N PRO A 56 -4.16 -13.20 11.35
CA PRO A 56 -5.30 -13.04 12.26
C PRO A 56 -5.77 -11.60 12.40
N GLU A 57 -7.08 -11.42 12.62
CA GLU A 57 -7.68 -10.08 12.75
C GLU A 57 -7.11 -9.26 13.92
N ALA A 58 -6.64 -9.91 14.98
CA ALA A 58 -6.05 -9.22 16.13
C ALA A 58 -4.70 -8.54 15.82
N VAL A 59 -4.01 -8.95 14.76
CA VAL A 59 -2.68 -8.43 14.40
C VAL A 59 -2.82 -7.04 13.77
N PRO A 60 -2.21 -5.98 14.32
CA PRO A 60 -2.22 -4.65 13.73
C PRO A 60 -1.51 -4.62 12.38
N SER A 61 -1.91 -3.67 11.54
CA SER A 61 -1.28 -3.49 10.23
C SER A 61 -1.49 -2.07 9.72
N PHE A 62 -0.51 -1.53 9.00
CA PHE A 62 -0.65 -0.21 8.38
C PHE A 62 0.09 -0.10 7.06
N THR A 63 -0.47 0.74 6.18
CA THR A 63 0.16 1.11 4.91
C THR A 63 1.10 2.29 5.09
N VAL A 64 2.33 2.17 4.58
CA VAL A 64 3.31 3.27 4.56
C VAL A 64 3.51 3.79 3.14
N ASN A 65 3.59 5.11 2.99
CA ASN A 65 3.92 5.75 1.72
C ASN A 65 5.17 6.64 1.88
N LYS A 66 6.25 6.23 1.23
CA LYS A 66 7.50 6.98 1.02
C LYS A 66 7.87 6.95 -0.47
N VAL A 67 6.87 7.09 -1.34
CA VAL A 67 6.99 6.97 -2.82
C VAL A 67 7.76 5.68 -3.18
N CYS A 68 8.76 5.73 -4.06
CA CYS A 68 9.54 4.56 -4.47
C CYS A 68 10.22 3.84 -3.30
N GLY A 69 10.48 4.55 -2.19
CA GLY A 69 11.09 4.00 -0.98
C GLY A 69 10.13 3.27 -0.04
N SER A 70 8.83 3.19 -0.35
CA SER A 70 7.80 2.68 0.58
C SER A 70 8.08 1.25 1.06
N GLY A 71 8.43 0.34 0.14
CA GLY A 71 8.70 -1.06 0.48
C GLY A 71 9.91 -1.22 1.41
N LEU A 72 11.01 -0.51 1.12
CA LEU A 72 12.18 -0.54 1.98
C LEU A 72 11.93 0.18 3.32
N LYS A 73 11.12 1.25 3.32
CA LYS A 73 10.75 1.95 4.55
C LYS A 73 9.92 1.05 5.48
N ALA A 74 9.04 0.21 4.94
CA ALA A 74 8.32 -0.77 5.72
C ALA A 74 9.28 -1.71 6.47
N ILE A 75 10.30 -2.24 5.78
CA ILE A 75 11.34 -3.09 6.40
C ILE A 75 12.11 -2.33 7.49
N GLN A 76 12.49 -1.07 7.23
CA GLN A 76 13.16 -0.24 8.24
C GLN A 76 12.28 -0.02 9.49
N LEU A 77 10.97 0.21 9.32
CA LEU A 77 10.04 0.38 10.43
C LEU A 77 9.89 -0.92 11.24
N ALA A 78 9.78 -2.07 10.59
CA ALA A 78 9.74 -3.38 11.24
C ALA A 78 11.02 -3.64 12.06
N TYR A 79 12.19 -3.37 11.47
CA TYR A 79 13.46 -3.48 12.19
C TYR A 79 13.50 -2.54 13.42
N GLN A 80 13.04 -1.30 13.25
CA GLN A 80 12.98 -0.33 14.35
C GLN A 80 12.07 -0.79 15.49
N SER A 81 10.89 -1.36 15.19
CA SER A 81 9.99 -1.89 16.23
C SER A 81 10.59 -3.10 16.96
N ILE A 82 11.33 -3.96 16.24
CA ILE A 82 12.01 -5.11 16.85
C ILE A 82 13.13 -4.65 17.78
N VAL A 83 13.97 -3.70 17.34
CA VAL A 83 15.05 -3.14 18.17
C VAL A 83 14.50 -2.37 19.38
N ALA A 84 13.35 -1.72 19.25
CA ALA A 84 12.67 -1.04 20.35
C ALA A 84 12.08 -2.00 21.39
N GLY A 85 11.92 -3.28 21.05
CA GLY A 85 11.28 -4.29 21.90
C GLY A 85 9.75 -4.29 21.83
N ASP A 86 9.15 -3.59 20.86
CA ASP A 86 7.70 -3.52 20.69
C ASP A 86 7.14 -4.76 19.96
N ASN A 87 7.93 -5.34 19.05
CA ASN A 87 7.55 -6.49 18.22
C ASN A 87 8.68 -7.52 18.17
N GLU A 88 8.37 -8.79 17.91
CA GLU A 88 9.33 -9.87 17.68
C GLU A 88 9.27 -10.38 16.23
N ILE A 89 8.05 -10.56 15.69
CA ILE A 89 7.81 -11.04 14.32
C ILE A 89 6.93 -10.04 13.58
N VAL A 90 7.46 -9.50 12.49
CA VAL A 90 6.77 -8.50 11.66
C VAL A 90 6.86 -8.91 10.20
N ILE A 91 5.73 -8.89 9.49
CA ILE A 91 5.73 -9.02 8.03
C ILE A 91 5.89 -7.62 7.43
N ALA A 92 6.95 -7.43 6.65
CA ALA A 92 7.23 -6.14 6.02
C ALA A 92 7.56 -6.26 4.53
N GLY A 93 7.17 -5.27 3.74
CA GLY A 93 7.44 -5.25 2.30
C GLY A 93 6.68 -4.16 1.58
N GLY A 94 6.31 -4.40 0.33
CA GLY A 94 5.49 -3.48 -0.46
C GLY A 94 4.67 -4.20 -1.52
N MET A 95 3.65 -3.51 -2.00
CA MET A 95 2.75 -3.97 -3.03
C MET A 95 2.30 -2.78 -3.87
N GLU A 96 2.07 -3.00 -5.15
CA GLU A 96 1.57 -1.96 -6.04
C GLU A 96 0.85 -2.58 -7.24
N SER A 97 -0.17 -1.89 -7.74
CA SER A 97 -0.83 -2.22 -9.00
C SER A 97 -1.07 -0.95 -9.79
N MET A 98 -0.04 -0.49 -10.50
CA MET A 98 -0.12 0.73 -11.31
C MET A 98 -1.19 0.64 -12.39
N SER A 99 -1.47 -0.57 -12.90
CA SER A 99 -2.53 -0.82 -13.89
C SER A 99 -3.94 -0.55 -13.36
N GLN A 100 -4.16 -0.57 -12.05
CA GLN A 100 -5.47 -0.36 -11.41
C GLN A 100 -5.65 1.07 -10.88
N SER A 101 -4.73 1.97 -11.17
CA SER A 101 -4.79 3.37 -10.71
C SER A 101 -6.00 4.07 -11.35
N PRO A 102 -6.88 4.72 -10.55
CA PRO A 102 -8.07 5.36 -11.09
C PRO A 102 -7.75 6.69 -11.78
N MET A 103 -8.65 7.13 -12.66
CA MET A 103 -8.72 8.53 -13.06
C MET A 103 -9.46 9.33 -11.98
N LEU A 104 -8.97 10.53 -11.67
CA LEU A 104 -9.52 11.44 -10.69
C LEU A 104 -10.18 12.62 -11.38
N LEU A 105 -11.39 12.96 -10.96
CA LEU A 105 -12.07 14.17 -11.37
C LEU A 105 -12.18 15.10 -10.16
N LYS A 106 -11.16 15.97 -9.99
CA LYS A 106 -11.08 16.91 -8.86
C LYS A 106 -12.29 17.85 -8.83
N ASN A 107 -12.64 18.40 -7.66
CA ASN A 107 -13.80 19.27 -7.42
C ASN A 107 -15.20 18.67 -7.68
N SER A 108 -15.30 17.44 -8.23
CA SER A 108 -16.58 16.76 -8.49
C SER A 108 -17.48 16.65 -7.27
N ARG A 109 -16.90 16.51 -6.07
CA ARG A 109 -17.63 16.47 -4.79
C ARG A 109 -18.52 17.70 -4.56
N PHE A 110 -18.12 18.88 -5.04
CA PHE A 110 -18.86 20.14 -4.86
C PHE A 110 -19.45 20.69 -6.17
N GLY A 111 -19.18 20.05 -7.30
CA GLY A 111 -19.68 20.43 -8.62
C GLY A 111 -18.78 21.43 -9.36
N PHE A 112 -19.05 21.59 -10.66
CA PHE A 112 -18.17 22.31 -11.59
C PHE A 112 -18.63 23.70 -12.01
N LYS A 113 -19.84 24.11 -11.64
CA LYS A 113 -20.55 25.31 -12.11
C LYS A 113 -20.67 25.40 -13.64
N MET A 114 -19.57 25.58 -14.38
CA MET A 114 -19.50 25.67 -15.84
C MET A 114 -18.04 25.50 -16.33
N GLY A 115 -17.83 25.04 -17.57
CA GLY A 115 -16.51 24.98 -18.23
C GLY A 115 -15.87 23.59 -18.28
N ASN A 116 -14.78 23.47 -19.03
CA ASN A 116 -14.07 22.20 -19.24
C ASN A 116 -13.44 21.68 -17.95
N GLN A 117 -13.40 20.36 -17.80
CA GLN A 117 -12.79 19.67 -16.65
C GLN A 117 -11.71 18.71 -17.13
N THR A 118 -10.69 18.52 -16.29
CA THR A 118 -9.60 17.58 -16.53
C THR A 118 -9.84 16.31 -15.74
N LEU A 119 -9.84 15.15 -16.43
CA LEU A 119 -9.64 13.86 -15.78
C LEU A 119 -8.13 13.68 -15.57
N GLU A 120 -7.73 13.62 -14.30
CA GLU A 120 -6.34 13.49 -13.89
C GLU A 120 -5.99 12.02 -13.67
N ASP A 121 -4.85 11.57 -14.19
CA ASP A 121 -4.36 10.22 -13.96
C ASP A 121 -3.70 10.15 -12.57
N SER A 122 -4.26 9.36 -11.65
CA SER A 122 -3.70 9.24 -10.29
C SER A 122 -2.32 8.58 -10.28
N MET A 123 -2.01 7.71 -11.24
CA MET A 123 -0.68 7.09 -11.33
C MET A 123 0.39 8.16 -11.56
N ILE A 124 0.08 9.11 -12.45
CA ILE A 124 0.98 10.22 -12.76
C ILE A 124 0.99 11.21 -11.60
N ALA A 125 -0.19 11.66 -11.16
CA ALA A 125 -0.32 12.71 -10.16
C ALA A 125 0.23 12.33 -8.78
N ASP A 126 -0.05 11.11 -8.31
CA ASP A 126 0.33 10.67 -6.96
C ASP A 126 1.69 9.96 -6.93
N GLY A 127 2.19 9.50 -8.08
CA GLY A 127 3.39 8.66 -8.16
C GLY A 127 4.56 9.21 -9.00
N LEU A 128 4.30 9.98 -10.07
CA LEU A 128 5.30 10.26 -11.11
C LEU A 128 5.47 11.75 -11.45
N THR A 129 4.73 12.66 -10.84
CA THR A 129 4.90 14.11 -10.99
C THR A 129 5.58 14.71 -9.77
N ASP A 130 6.62 15.52 -9.99
CA ASP A 130 7.23 16.29 -8.92
C ASP A 130 6.26 17.37 -8.46
N LYS A 131 5.83 17.32 -7.20
CA LYS A 131 4.83 18.26 -6.72
C LYS A 131 5.37 19.69 -6.59
N PHE A 132 6.69 19.85 -6.53
CA PHE A 132 7.34 21.15 -6.32
C PHE A 132 7.63 21.90 -7.62
N ASN A 133 8.01 21.18 -8.67
CA ASN A 133 8.43 21.76 -9.95
C ASN A 133 7.47 21.47 -11.12
N ASP A 134 6.39 20.71 -10.90
CA ASP A 134 5.31 20.45 -11.87
C ASP A 134 5.77 19.79 -13.18
N TYR A 135 6.71 18.85 -13.08
CA TYR A 135 7.18 18.04 -14.20
C TYR A 135 7.21 16.55 -13.85
N HIS A 136 7.27 15.70 -14.87
CA HIS A 136 7.38 14.24 -14.71
C HIS A 136 8.76 13.83 -14.18
N MET A 137 8.87 12.77 -13.38
CA MET A 137 10.15 12.25 -12.84
C MET A 137 11.24 11.89 -13.87
N GLY A 138 10.94 11.92 -15.16
CA GLY A 138 11.80 11.41 -16.24
C GLY A 138 12.32 12.49 -17.16
#